data_AF-A0A4Y2G087-F1
#
_entry.id   AF-A0A4Y2G087-F1
#
_cell.length_a   1.000
_cell.length_b   1.000
_cell.length_c   1.000
_cell.angle_alpha   90.00
_cell.angle_beta   90.00
_cell.angle_gamma   90.00
#
_symmetry.space_group_name_H-M   'P 1'
#
loop_
_entity.id
_entity.type
_entity.pdbx_description
1 polymer ?
#
loop_
_entity_poly.entity_id
_entity_poly.type
_entity_poly.pdbx_seq_one_letter_code
_entity_poly.pdbx_strand_id
1 'polypeptide(L)'
;MNTTWCSYVNSITRQVSSKVVWDKVRKIFGCYSDTQNISFLNYNGQVISDAKEIGNVIGQTLSEISSESSYPNDFIAFKKREEQKSVDFLPSYAEDYNSTFSYHELKDALRKSNPTSPGPDQIHNNMLKHLGESSLLTLLLLFNRIWQERVFPLSWLKAIVVPIPKPGKDKQDPNNYRPIALTSCLSKLLERMVSARLMHVLERSKWFVPSQSGFRRRRNTIDNLLKLETAIREAFVRKKHLVSIFFDIEKAYDRTWRYGILKDLSDIGLKGNLPLFIKLSTDKNLPNSHW
;
A
#
# COMPACT_ATOMS: atom_id res chain seq x y z
N MET A 1 -12.50 15.87 -28.33
CA MET A 1 -13.78 15.15 -28.42
C MET A 1 -13.96 14.29 -27.17
N ASN A 2 -15.07 14.54 -26.45
CA ASN A 2 -15.45 13.97 -25.15
C ASN A 2 -15.96 12.52 -25.25
N THR A 3 -15.11 11.50 -25.39
CA THR A 3 -15.64 10.14 -25.56
C THR A 3 -14.76 9.06 -24.95
N THR A 4 -14.83 8.87 -23.62
CA THR A 4 -14.12 7.73 -23.00
C THR A 4 -14.95 6.98 -21.96
N TRP A 5 -15.62 7.64 -21.01
CA TRP A 5 -16.64 6.94 -20.20
C TRP A 5 -17.83 6.51 -21.07
N CYS A 6 -18.33 7.43 -21.91
CA CYS A 6 -19.29 7.07 -22.94
C CYS A 6 -18.74 6.00 -23.87
N SER A 7 -17.46 6.00 -24.25
CA SER A 7 -16.89 4.92 -25.10
C SER A 7 -16.83 3.56 -24.37
N TYR A 8 -16.45 3.53 -23.09
CA TYR A 8 -16.42 2.31 -22.28
C TYR A 8 -17.84 1.75 -22.04
N VAL A 9 -18.81 2.61 -21.74
CA VAL A 9 -20.23 2.22 -21.64
C VAL A 9 -20.79 1.82 -23.01
N ASN A 10 -20.49 2.58 -24.08
CA ASN A 10 -20.90 2.28 -25.45
C ASN A 10 -20.20 1.03 -26.03
N SER A 11 -19.12 0.55 -25.40
CA SER A 11 -18.52 -0.76 -25.72
C SER A 11 -19.39 -1.93 -25.26
N ILE A 12 -20.49 -1.67 -24.55
CA ILE A 12 -21.57 -2.63 -24.28
C ILE A 12 -22.53 -2.54 -25.47
N THR A 13 -22.24 -3.30 -26.53
CA THR A 13 -23.11 -3.38 -27.72
C THR A 13 -23.90 -4.68 -27.72
N ARG A 14 -24.94 -4.78 -28.58
CA ARG A 14 -25.72 -6.03 -28.78
C ARG A 14 -24.88 -7.24 -29.23
N GLN A 15 -23.66 -7.02 -29.69
CA GLN A 15 -22.73 -8.05 -30.17
C GLN A 15 -21.84 -8.62 -29.06
N VAL A 16 -21.83 -8.00 -27.87
CA VAL A 16 -21.05 -8.45 -26.72
C VAL A 16 -21.81 -9.54 -25.98
N SER A 17 -21.14 -10.64 -25.63
CA SER A 17 -21.80 -11.74 -24.92
C SER A 17 -22.39 -11.28 -23.59
N SER A 18 -23.54 -11.84 -23.21
CA SER A 18 -24.22 -11.54 -21.95
C SER A 18 -23.28 -11.65 -20.74
N LYS A 19 -22.36 -12.62 -20.75
CA LYS A 19 -21.31 -12.77 -19.74
C LYS A 19 -20.42 -11.53 -19.61
N VAL A 20 -19.90 -11.00 -20.72
CA VAL A 20 -19.01 -9.82 -20.71
C VAL A 20 -19.77 -8.56 -20.31
N VAL A 21 -21.04 -8.42 -20.72
CA VAL A 21 -21.92 -7.34 -20.27
C VAL A 21 -22.10 -7.40 -18.76
N TRP A 22 -22.52 -8.56 -18.24
CA TRP A 22 -22.71 -8.75 -16.80
C TRP A 22 -21.42 -8.62 -16.02
N ASP A 23 -20.25 -9.03 -16.54
CA ASP A 23 -18.96 -8.82 -15.89
C ASP A 23 -18.59 -7.33 -15.79
N LYS A 24 -18.89 -6.54 -16.83
CA LYS A 24 -18.67 -5.09 -16.81
C LYS A 24 -19.63 -4.41 -15.83
N VAL A 25 -20.91 -4.75 -15.86
CA VAL A 25 -21.94 -4.24 -14.91
C VAL A 25 -21.54 -4.60 -13.48
N ARG A 26 -21.21 -5.87 -13.21
CA ARG A 26 -20.73 -6.33 -11.90
C ARG A 26 -19.50 -5.57 -11.42
N LYS A 27 -18.53 -5.31 -12.31
CA LYS A 27 -17.34 -4.50 -11.96
C LYS A 27 -17.67 -3.03 -11.67
N ILE A 28 -18.67 -2.46 -12.35
CA ILE A 28 -19.13 -1.07 -12.14
C ILE A 28 -19.86 -0.95 -10.80
N PHE A 29 -20.72 -1.92 -10.47
CA PHE A 29 -21.50 -1.93 -9.23
C PHE A 29 -20.78 -2.61 -8.05
N GLY A 30 -19.57 -3.12 -8.25
CA GLY A 30 -18.83 -3.85 -7.23
C GLY A 30 -19.42 -5.21 -6.83
N CYS A 31 -20.40 -5.74 -7.59
CA CYS A 31 -21.04 -7.03 -7.34
C CYS A 31 -20.17 -8.18 -7.86
N TYR A 32 -19.15 -8.59 -7.11
CA TYR A 32 -18.34 -9.77 -7.44
C TYR A 32 -19.07 -11.07 -7.01
N SER A 33 -18.90 -12.15 -7.77
CA SER A 33 -19.51 -13.45 -7.47
C SER A 33 -19.09 -13.97 -6.08
N ASP A 34 -20.10 -14.37 -5.32
CA ASP A 34 -20.23 -14.67 -3.89
C ASP A 34 -19.36 -15.84 -3.35
N THR A 35 -18.11 -15.94 -3.77
CA THR A 35 -17.32 -17.18 -3.62
C THR A 35 -16.42 -17.23 -2.38
N GLN A 36 -16.48 -16.23 -1.50
CA GLN A 36 -15.66 -16.21 -0.27
C GLN A 36 -16.38 -15.65 0.96
N ASN A 37 -17.70 -15.83 1.07
CA ASN A 37 -18.37 -15.46 2.32
C ASN A 37 -17.92 -16.40 3.46
N ILE A 38 -17.45 -15.77 4.53
CA ILE A 38 -17.13 -16.45 5.79
C ILE A 38 -18.47 -16.81 6.43
N SER A 39 -18.76 -18.10 6.53
CA SER A 39 -20.01 -18.58 7.12
C SER A 39 -19.99 -18.53 8.65
N PHE A 40 -18.82 -18.76 9.26
CA PHE A 40 -18.61 -18.60 10.69
C PHE A 40 -17.10 -18.52 11.04
N LEU A 41 -16.79 -18.03 12.24
CA LEU A 41 -15.47 -18.02 12.85
C LEU A 41 -15.49 -18.78 14.18
N ASN A 42 -14.36 -19.40 14.52
CA ASN A 42 -14.09 -19.92 15.84
C ASN A 42 -13.13 -18.97 16.54
N TYR A 43 -13.62 -18.28 17.57
CA TYR A 43 -12.82 -17.34 18.35
C TYR A 43 -12.95 -17.68 19.83
N ASN A 44 -11.84 -17.98 20.50
CA ASN A 44 -11.78 -18.36 21.92
C ASN A 44 -12.77 -19.49 22.33
N GLY A 45 -13.00 -20.46 21.44
CA GLY A 45 -13.91 -21.58 21.66
C GLY A 45 -15.39 -21.26 21.41
N GLN A 46 -15.73 -20.05 20.96
CA GLN A 46 -17.09 -19.67 20.56
C GLN A 46 -17.21 -19.64 19.03
N VAL A 47 -18.37 -20.11 18.54
CA VAL A 47 -18.73 -20.07 17.12
C VAL A 47 -19.51 -18.79 16.86
N ILE A 48 -19.00 -17.97 15.95
CA ILE A 48 -19.58 -16.67 15.58
C ILE A 48 -20.04 -16.76 14.13
N SER A 49 -21.33 -16.60 13.88
CA SER A 49 -21.95 -16.73 12.55
C SER A 49 -22.61 -15.45 12.04
N ASP A 50 -22.84 -14.46 12.90
CA ASP A 50 -23.36 -13.16 12.48
C ASP A 50 -22.30 -12.37 11.70
N ALA A 51 -22.66 -11.84 10.53
CA ALA A 51 -21.70 -11.18 9.63
C ALA A 51 -21.08 -9.91 10.24
N LYS A 52 -21.83 -9.16 11.06
CA LYS A 52 -21.32 -7.96 11.72
C LYS A 52 -20.36 -8.35 12.85
N GLU A 53 -20.69 -9.37 13.62
CA GLU A 53 -19.80 -9.90 14.67
C GLU A 53 -18.53 -10.51 14.08
N ILE A 54 -18.62 -11.27 12.99
CA ILE A 54 -17.46 -11.78 12.23
C ILE A 54 -16.55 -10.60 11.83
N GLY A 55 -17.13 -9.53 11.29
CA GLY A 55 -16.39 -8.32 10.93
C GLY A 55 -15.68 -7.68 12.13
N ASN A 56 -16.38 -7.54 13.26
CA ASN A 56 -15.83 -6.97 14.49
C ASN A 56 -14.69 -7.82 15.06
N VAL A 57 -14.82 -9.14 15.08
CA VAL A 57 -13.81 -10.07 15.60
C VAL A 57 -12.54 -10.05 14.75
N ILE A 58 -12.71 -10.04 13.43
CA ILE A 58 -11.57 -9.87 12.51
C ILE A 58 -10.92 -8.51 12.74
N GLY A 59 -11.69 -7.43 12.82
CA GLY A 59 -11.19 -6.08 13.10
C GLY A 59 -10.40 -6.01 14.41
N GLN A 60 -10.95 -6.59 15.48
CA GLN A 60 -10.30 -6.69 16.77
C GLN A 60 -8.98 -7.48 16.69
N THR A 61 -8.99 -8.67 16.07
CA THR A 61 -7.80 -9.50 15.92
C THR A 61 -6.68 -8.76 15.17
N LEU A 62 -7.04 -8.01 14.12
CA LEU A 62 -6.09 -7.19 13.35
C LEU A 62 -5.54 -6.00 14.15
N SER A 63 -6.39 -5.38 14.98
CA SER A 63 -5.99 -4.30 15.88
C SER A 63 -5.00 -4.79 16.95
N GLU A 64 -5.29 -5.96 17.55
CA GLU A 64 -4.43 -6.61 18.54
C GLU A 64 -3.06 -6.97 17.98
N ILE A 65 -2.99 -7.46 16.74
CA ILE A 65 -1.72 -7.71 16.02
C ILE A 65 -0.85 -6.45 15.93
N SER A 66 -1.49 -5.30 15.75
CA SER A 66 -0.81 -4.01 15.61
C SER A 66 -0.51 -3.34 16.95
N SER A 67 -0.94 -3.95 18.06
CA SER A 67 -0.83 -3.37 19.40
C SER A 67 0.57 -3.54 20.01
N GLU A 68 0.90 -2.68 20.97
CA GLU A 68 2.21 -2.66 21.62
C GLU A 68 2.52 -3.94 22.40
N SER A 69 1.48 -4.68 22.84
CA SER A 69 1.64 -5.93 23.60
C SER A 69 2.26 -7.06 22.77
N SER A 70 2.37 -6.90 21.45
CA SER A 70 3.07 -7.85 20.57
C SER A 70 4.60 -7.76 20.66
N TYR A 71 5.17 -6.73 21.30
CA TYR A 71 6.62 -6.56 21.41
C TYR A 71 7.18 -7.04 22.77
N PRO A 72 8.46 -7.47 22.83
CA PRO A 72 9.14 -7.68 24.10
C PRO A 72 9.16 -6.41 24.96
N ASN A 73 9.02 -6.55 26.29
CA ASN A 73 8.94 -5.43 27.22
C ASN A 73 10.13 -4.45 27.11
N ASP A 74 11.35 -4.97 26.89
CA ASP A 74 12.55 -4.15 26.72
C ASP A 74 12.47 -3.28 25.47
N PHE A 75 11.89 -3.80 24.38
CA PHE A 75 11.66 -3.04 23.15
C PHE A 75 10.58 -1.99 23.34
N ILE A 76 9.52 -2.28 24.10
CA ILE A 76 8.48 -1.29 24.43
C ILE A 76 9.11 -0.10 25.19
N ALA A 77 9.96 -0.37 26.18
CA ALA A 77 10.65 0.67 26.93
C ALA A 77 11.60 1.50 26.03
N PHE A 78 12.34 0.84 25.14
CA PHE A 78 13.19 1.51 24.14
C PHE A 78 12.37 2.38 23.18
N LYS A 79 11.30 1.82 22.61
CA LYS A 79 10.38 2.49 21.69
C LYS A 79 9.82 3.77 22.32
N LYS A 80 9.28 3.69 23.54
CA LYS A 80 8.74 4.85 24.27
C LYS A 80 9.78 5.95 24.49
N ARG A 81 11.03 5.58 24.78
CA ARG A 81 12.13 6.57 24.95
C ARG A 81 12.50 7.23 23.63
N GLU A 82 12.59 6.46 22.55
CA GLU A 82 12.92 7.01 21.24
C GLU A 82 11.81 7.91 20.69
N GLU A 83 10.54 7.53 20.86
CA GLU A 83 9.39 8.30 20.37
C GLU A 83 9.21 9.66 21.07
N GLN A 84 9.87 9.90 22.20
CA GLN A 84 9.91 11.22 22.85
C GLN A 84 10.77 12.24 22.08
N LYS A 85 11.68 11.78 21.22
CA LYS A 85 12.54 12.67 20.43
C LYS A 85 11.75 13.17 19.22
N SER A 86 11.79 14.46 18.91
CA SER A 86 11.16 14.97 17.68
C SER A 86 11.95 14.53 16.45
N VAL A 87 11.23 14.10 15.41
CA VAL A 87 11.79 13.92 14.07
C VAL A 87 11.39 15.16 13.26
N ASP A 88 12.36 16.04 13.06
CA ASP A 88 12.18 17.33 12.39
C ASP A 88 12.74 17.31 10.97
N PHE A 89 11.84 17.30 10.00
CA PHE A 89 12.17 17.49 8.59
C PHE A 89 12.26 18.99 8.29
N LEU A 90 13.35 19.63 8.73
CA LEU A 90 13.61 21.06 8.57
C LEU A 90 13.12 21.59 7.21
N PRO A 91 12.52 22.80 7.13
CA PRO A 91 12.12 23.38 5.86
C PRO A 91 13.35 23.57 4.96
N SER A 92 13.50 22.69 3.97
CA SER A 92 14.43 22.86 2.88
C SER A 92 13.72 22.47 1.60
N TYR A 93 13.71 23.39 0.64
CA TYR A 93 13.08 23.21 -0.67
C TYR A 93 14.11 23.27 -1.79
N ALA A 94 15.40 23.24 -1.44
CA ALA A 94 16.49 23.28 -2.40
C ALA A 94 16.55 22.00 -3.24
N GLU A 95 16.14 20.87 -2.67
CA GLU A 95 16.16 19.58 -3.35
C GLU A 95 15.01 19.45 -4.36
N ASP A 96 15.33 18.95 -5.56
CA ASP A 96 14.40 18.80 -6.68
C ASP A 96 13.14 18.02 -6.31
N TYR A 97 13.23 17.05 -5.40
CA TYR A 97 12.09 16.22 -4.99
C TYR A 97 11.00 17.02 -4.26
N ASN A 98 11.30 18.23 -3.78
CA ASN A 98 10.34 19.12 -3.11
C ASN A 98 9.53 20.00 -4.07
N SER A 99 9.94 20.08 -5.34
CA SER A 99 9.24 20.83 -6.39
C SER A 99 7.79 20.37 -6.58
N THR A 100 6.98 21.14 -7.30
CA THR A 100 5.64 20.68 -7.69
C THR A 100 5.73 19.49 -8.64
N PHE A 101 4.70 18.65 -8.66
CA PHE A 101 4.57 17.58 -9.61
C PHE A 101 4.30 18.11 -11.02
N SER A 102 4.95 17.46 -11.98
CA SER A 102 4.75 17.70 -13.40
C SER A 102 3.59 16.87 -13.96
N TYR A 103 3.02 17.33 -15.08
CA TYR A 103 2.03 16.57 -15.84
C TYR A 103 2.58 15.21 -16.31
N HIS A 104 3.87 15.16 -16.65
CA HIS A 104 4.54 13.92 -17.03
C HIS A 104 4.54 12.90 -15.88
N GLU A 105 4.89 13.31 -14.65
CA GLU A 105 4.84 12.43 -13.48
C GLU A 105 3.44 11.87 -13.23
N LEU A 106 2.40 12.70 -13.38
CA LEU A 106 1.01 12.27 -13.26
C LEU A 106 0.66 11.22 -14.33
N LYS A 107 0.98 11.47 -15.59
CA LYS A 107 0.74 10.53 -16.71
C LYS A 107 1.48 9.21 -16.50
N ASP A 108 2.72 9.27 -16.03
CA ASP A 108 3.52 8.09 -15.75
C ASP A 108 2.98 7.26 -14.59
N ALA A 109 2.55 7.91 -13.51
CA ALA A 109 1.92 7.26 -12.38
C ALA A 109 0.59 6.60 -12.80
N LEU A 110 -0.21 7.30 -13.60
CA LEU A 110 -1.49 6.83 -14.11
C LEU A 110 -1.32 5.64 -15.06
N ARG A 111 -0.33 5.66 -15.95
CA ARG A 111 -0.01 4.53 -16.84
C ARG A 111 0.32 3.27 -16.05
N LYS A 112 1.08 3.42 -14.96
CA LYS A 112 1.49 2.31 -14.09
C LYS A 112 0.37 1.84 -13.15
N SER A 113 -0.70 2.60 -12.98
CA SER A 113 -1.79 2.22 -12.07
C SER A 113 -2.50 0.97 -12.59
N ASN A 114 -2.91 0.08 -11.69
CA ASN A 114 -3.64 -1.13 -12.06
C ASN A 114 -5.13 -0.92 -11.79
N PRO A 115 -6.04 -1.56 -12.56
CA PRO A 115 -7.44 -1.59 -12.18
C PRO A 115 -7.57 -2.28 -10.81
N THR A 116 -8.04 -1.55 -9.82
CA THR A 116 -8.26 -2.04 -8.44
C THR A 116 -9.68 -1.67 -8.00
N SER A 117 -10.18 -2.38 -6.98
CA SER A 117 -11.41 -1.97 -6.29
C SER A 117 -11.27 -0.56 -5.71
N PRO A 118 -12.34 0.24 -5.74
CA PRO A 118 -12.32 1.61 -5.24
C PRO A 118 -12.31 1.63 -3.70
N GLY A 119 -11.97 2.78 -3.14
CA GLY A 119 -12.13 3.03 -1.71
C GLY A 119 -13.55 3.51 -1.37
N PRO A 120 -13.75 4.10 -0.18
CA PRO A 120 -15.04 4.65 0.24
C PRO A 120 -15.64 5.68 -0.72
N ASP A 121 -14.80 6.39 -1.48
CA ASP A 121 -15.20 7.40 -2.46
C ASP A 121 -15.77 6.84 -3.76
N GLN A 122 -15.74 5.52 -3.96
CA GLN A 122 -16.20 4.82 -5.17
C GLN A 122 -15.52 5.28 -6.47
N ILE A 123 -14.37 5.96 -6.37
CA ILE A 123 -13.60 6.39 -7.54
C ILE A 123 -12.71 5.24 -7.99
N HIS A 124 -12.95 4.74 -9.20
CA HIS A 124 -12.14 3.67 -9.78
C HIS A 124 -10.90 4.21 -10.51
N ASN A 125 -9.80 3.45 -10.47
CA ASN A 125 -8.61 3.73 -11.27
C ASN A 125 -8.92 3.83 -12.78
N ASN A 126 -9.91 3.07 -13.27
CA ASN A 126 -10.35 3.19 -14.65
C ASN A 126 -10.95 4.57 -14.94
N MET A 127 -11.71 5.18 -14.03
CA MET A 127 -12.22 6.54 -14.24
C MET A 127 -11.06 7.52 -14.42
N LEU A 128 -10.04 7.42 -13.55
CA LEU A 128 -8.84 8.26 -13.61
C LEU A 128 -8.09 8.11 -14.94
N LYS A 129 -7.93 6.86 -15.41
CA LYS A 129 -7.24 6.56 -16.68
C LYS A 129 -7.94 7.14 -17.90
N HIS A 130 -9.24 7.39 -17.81
CA HIS A 130 -10.07 7.88 -18.91
C HIS A 130 -10.41 9.37 -18.79
N LEU A 131 -9.87 10.08 -17.80
CA LEU A 131 -10.04 11.54 -17.69
C LEU A 131 -9.46 12.25 -18.92
N GLY A 132 -10.18 13.29 -19.37
CA GLY A 132 -9.68 14.19 -20.39
C GLY A 132 -8.49 15.01 -19.88
N GLU A 133 -7.75 15.62 -20.81
CA GLU A 133 -6.56 16.40 -20.48
C GLU A 133 -6.84 17.55 -19.50
N SER A 134 -7.93 18.29 -19.71
CA SER A 134 -8.36 19.36 -18.80
C SER A 134 -8.63 18.83 -17.38
N SER A 135 -9.33 17.70 -17.24
CA SER A 135 -9.58 17.08 -15.94
C SER A 135 -8.30 16.57 -15.28
N LEU A 136 -7.34 16.06 -16.05
CA LEU A 136 -6.03 15.67 -15.55
C LEU A 136 -5.21 16.88 -15.08
N LEU A 137 -5.32 18.04 -15.75
CA LEU A 137 -4.69 19.28 -15.29
C LEU A 137 -5.32 19.78 -13.99
N THR A 138 -6.65 19.71 -13.86
CA THR A 138 -7.34 20.02 -12.60
C THR A 138 -6.90 19.08 -11.48
N LEU A 139 -6.74 17.78 -11.78
CA LEU A 139 -6.25 16.81 -10.82
C LEU A 139 -4.79 17.10 -10.41
N LEU A 140 -3.94 17.48 -11.36
CA LEU A 140 -2.57 17.89 -11.09
C LEU A 140 -2.52 19.13 -10.18
N LEU A 141 -3.39 20.12 -10.44
CA LEU A 141 -3.52 21.30 -9.60
C LEU A 141 -3.90 20.92 -8.16
N LEU A 142 -4.88 20.03 -7.99
CA LEU A 142 -5.27 19.51 -6.69
C LEU A 142 -4.09 18.82 -5.98
N PHE A 143 -3.37 17.93 -6.66
CA PHE A 143 -2.21 17.24 -6.10
C PHE A 143 -1.08 18.19 -5.72
N ASN A 144 -0.79 19.20 -6.54
CA ASN A 144 0.21 20.21 -6.24
C ASN A 144 -0.19 21.09 -5.06
N ARG A 145 -1.48 21.42 -4.93
CA ARG A 145 -2.01 22.12 -3.77
C ARG A 145 -1.83 21.31 -2.48
N ILE A 146 -2.23 20.03 -2.50
CA ILE A 146 -2.02 19.11 -1.35
C ILE A 146 -0.53 19.02 -1.00
N TRP A 147 0.35 18.91 -2.00
CA TRP A 147 1.79 18.82 -1.82
C TRP A 147 2.42 20.07 -1.21
N GLN A 148 2.00 21.25 -1.65
CA GLN A 148 2.54 22.53 -1.18
C GLN A 148 1.97 22.94 0.18
N GLU A 149 0.65 22.81 0.35
CA GLU A 149 -0.06 23.20 1.58
C GLU A 149 0.10 22.15 2.69
N ARG A 150 0.49 20.92 2.35
CA ARG A 150 0.64 19.79 3.28
C ARG A 150 -0.66 19.45 4.02
N VAL A 151 -1.78 19.67 3.35
CA VAL A 151 -3.10 19.34 3.86
C VAL A 151 -3.62 18.11 3.11
N PHE A 152 -3.65 16.98 3.80
CA PHE A 152 -4.15 15.73 3.23
C PHE A 152 -5.66 15.62 3.44
N PRO A 153 -6.45 15.25 2.40
CA PRO A 153 -7.88 15.07 2.57
C PRO A 153 -8.19 13.99 3.62
N LEU A 154 -8.93 14.35 4.68
CA LEU A 154 -9.30 13.41 5.75
C LEU A 154 -10.09 12.20 5.23
N SER A 155 -10.84 12.37 4.14
CA SER A 155 -11.56 11.27 3.48
C SER A 155 -10.63 10.22 2.88
N TRP A 156 -9.40 10.58 2.49
CA TRP A 156 -8.42 9.65 1.92
C TRP A 156 -7.72 8.80 2.99
N LEU A 157 -7.78 9.20 4.25
CA LEU A 157 -7.30 8.41 5.39
C LEU A 157 -8.27 7.28 5.79
N LYS A 158 -9.50 7.30 5.25
CA LYS A 158 -10.49 6.23 5.46
C LYS A 158 -10.28 5.11 4.45
N ALA A 159 -10.44 3.86 4.90
CA ALA A 159 -10.33 2.68 4.06
C ALA A 159 -11.45 1.68 4.38
N ILE A 160 -11.86 0.91 3.38
CA ILE A 160 -12.64 -0.31 3.60
C ILE A 160 -11.65 -1.46 3.75
N VAL A 161 -11.63 -2.14 4.90
CA VAL A 161 -10.76 -3.29 5.13
C VAL A 161 -11.49 -4.55 4.69
N VAL A 162 -10.92 -5.23 3.69
CA VAL A 162 -11.44 -6.51 3.20
C VAL A 162 -10.52 -7.63 3.69
N PRO A 163 -11.00 -8.56 4.53
CA PRO A 163 -10.21 -9.69 4.97
C PRO A 163 -10.12 -10.75 3.87
N ILE A 164 -8.90 -11.11 3.47
CA ILE A 164 -8.64 -12.15 2.46
C ILE A 164 -8.00 -13.37 3.13
N PRO A 165 -8.57 -14.59 2.98
CA PRO A 165 -8.03 -15.78 3.63
C PRO A 165 -6.64 -16.13 3.07
N LYS A 166 -5.74 -16.57 3.95
CA LYS A 166 -4.43 -17.11 3.58
C LYS A 166 -4.63 -18.45 2.84
N PRO A 167 -3.98 -18.67 1.68
CA PRO A 167 -4.06 -19.94 0.96
C PRO A 167 -3.65 -21.13 1.85
N GLY A 168 -4.46 -22.19 1.84
CA GLY A 168 -4.19 -23.43 2.57
C GLY A 168 -4.29 -23.33 4.10
N LYS A 169 -4.88 -22.24 4.64
CA LYS A 169 -5.13 -22.07 6.08
C LYS A 169 -6.62 -22.21 6.40
N ASP A 170 -6.92 -22.53 7.67
CA ASP A 170 -8.29 -22.62 8.15
C ASP A 170 -8.96 -21.25 8.11
N LYS A 171 -10.13 -21.19 7.46
CA LYS A 171 -10.93 -19.97 7.32
C LYS A 171 -11.74 -19.65 8.59
N GLN A 172 -11.86 -20.58 9.52
CA GLN A 172 -12.60 -20.34 10.76
C GLN A 172 -11.75 -19.59 11.80
N ASP A 173 -10.42 -19.58 11.65
CA ASP A 173 -9.51 -18.84 12.53
C ASP A 173 -9.30 -17.39 12.03
N PRO A 174 -9.62 -16.35 12.83
CA PRO A 174 -9.46 -14.96 12.43
C PRO A 174 -8.00 -14.55 12.17
N ASN A 175 -7.00 -15.24 12.73
CA ASN A 175 -5.58 -14.98 12.47
C ASN A 175 -5.13 -15.36 11.05
N ASN A 176 -5.94 -16.14 10.34
CA ASN A 176 -5.63 -16.63 9.00
C ASN A 176 -6.08 -15.70 7.88
N TYR A 177 -6.49 -14.48 8.20
CA TYR A 177 -6.85 -13.46 7.21
C TYR A 177 -5.74 -12.43 7.02
N ARG A 178 -5.68 -11.87 5.82
CA ARG A 178 -4.86 -10.70 5.47
C ARG A 178 -5.75 -9.48 5.33
N PRO A 179 -5.46 -8.36 6.00
CA PRO A 179 -6.20 -7.13 5.78
C PRO A 179 -5.80 -6.52 4.44
N ILE A 180 -6.76 -6.30 3.54
CA ILE A 180 -6.56 -5.48 2.35
C ILE A 180 -7.32 -4.17 2.53
N ALA A 181 -6.59 -3.07 2.72
CA ALA A 181 -7.16 -1.73 2.84
C ALA A 181 -7.48 -1.15 1.45
N LEU A 182 -8.76 -0.93 1.17
CA LEU A 182 -9.24 -0.22 0.00
C LEU A 182 -9.30 1.28 0.30
N THR A 183 -8.21 1.99 0.03
CA THR A 183 -8.14 3.47 0.07
C THR A 183 -8.52 4.09 -1.28
N SER A 184 -8.78 5.40 -1.27
CA SER A 184 -9.09 6.21 -2.46
C SER A 184 -8.09 5.97 -3.59
N CYS A 185 -8.58 5.78 -4.83
CA CYS A 185 -7.71 5.67 -5.99
C CYS A 185 -6.95 6.98 -6.29
N LEU A 186 -7.51 8.13 -5.90
CA LEU A 186 -6.82 9.43 -6.01
C LEU A 186 -5.63 9.49 -5.05
N SER A 187 -5.81 9.05 -3.79
CA SER A 187 -4.75 8.92 -2.80
C SER A 187 -3.61 8.04 -3.30
N LYS A 188 -3.94 6.83 -3.77
CA LYS A 188 -2.98 5.87 -4.32
C LYS A 188 -2.21 6.42 -5.53
N LEU A 189 -2.85 7.27 -6.33
CA LEU A 189 -2.20 7.91 -7.48
C LEU A 189 -1.16 8.94 -7.03
N LEU A 190 -1.50 9.79 -6.04
CA LEU A 190 -0.57 10.74 -5.46
C LEU A 190 0.59 10.03 -4.73
N GLU A 191 0.28 9.05 -3.88
CA GLU A 191 1.28 8.21 -3.19
C GLU A 191 2.26 7.55 -4.17
N ARG A 192 1.79 7.16 -5.35
CA ARG A 192 2.65 6.59 -6.39
C ARG A 192 3.62 7.60 -7.00
N MET A 193 3.18 8.85 -7.17
CA MET A 193 4.05 9.94 -7.63
C MET A 193 5.12 10.24 -6.56
N VAL A 194 4.71 10.31 -5.29
CA VAL A 194 5.60 10.48 -4.13
C VAL A 194 6.60 9.33 -4.02
N SER A 195 6.13 8.08 -4.12
CA SER A 195 6.96 6.87 -4.08
C SER A 195 7.99 6.83 -5.21
N ALA A 196 7.61 7.30 -6.42
CA ALA A 196 8.55 7.40 -7.53
C ALA A 196 9.69 8.39 -7.24
N ARG A 197 9.40 9.53 -6.60
CA ARG A 197 10.42 10.50 -6.15
C ARG A 197 11.30 9.93 -5.06
N LEU A 198 10.71 9.33 -4.02
CA LEU A 198 11.46 8.70 -2.93
C LEU A 198 12.42 7.63 -3.47
N MET A 199 11.92 6.74 -4.34
CA MET A 199 12.74 5.69 -4.95
C MET A 199 13.88 6.29 -5.78
N HIS A 200 13.65 7.39 -6.51
CA HIS A 200 14.70 8.07 -7.26
C HIS A 200 15.81 8.59 -6.33
N VAL A 201 15.46 9.22 -5.21
CA VAL A 201 16.43 9.71 -4.22
C VAL A 201 17.22 8.57 -3.61
N LEU A 202 16.54 7.50 -3.15
CA LEU A 202 17.20 6.36 -2.49
C LEU A 202 18.15 5.61 -3.43
N GLU A 203 17.78 5.43 -4.70
CA GLU A 203 18.65 4.80 -5.70
C GLU A 203 19.84 5.71 -6.07
N ARG A 204 19.62 7.01 -6.25
CA ARG A 204 20.68 7.99 -6.57
C ARG A 204 21.71 8.08 -5.45
N SER A 205 21.25 8.08 -4.20
CA SER A 205 22.09 8.15 -3.00
C SER A 205 22.64 6.79 -2.55
N LYS A 206 22.35 5.70 -3.29
CA LYS A 206 22.83 4.33 -3.02
C LYS A 206 22.51 3.81 -1.61
N TRP A 207 21.36 4.19 -1.05
CA TRP A 207 20.93 3.73 0.28
C TRP A 207 20.56 2.24 0.31
N PHE A 208 20.12 1.68 -0.83
CA PHE A 208 19.77 0.27 -0.89
C PHE A 208 21.00 -0.63 -1.00
N VAL A 209 21.06 -1.66 -0.15
CA VAL A 209 22.07 -2.71 -0.25
C VAL A 209 21.95 -3.43 -1.62
N PRO A 210 23.07 -3.73 -2.31
CA PRO A 210 23.02 -4.41 -3.62
C PRO A 210 22.36 -5.80 -3.62
N SER A 211 22.25 -6.44 -2.46
CA SER A 211 21.57 -7.72 -2.27
C SER A 211 20.04 -7.60 -2.22
N GLN A 212 19.50 -6.42 -1.91
CA GLN A 212 18.06 -6.19 -1.87
C GLN A 212 17.49 -6.12 -3.29
N SER A 213 16.57 -7.04 -3.60
CA SER A 213 15.87 -7.10 -4.91
C SER A 213 14.36 -6.80 -4.79
N GLY A 214 13.76 -7.02 -3.61
CA GLY A 214 12.35 -6.74 -3.38
C GLY A 214 12.02 -5.25 -3.50
N PHE A 215 10.89 -4.95 -4.15
CA PHE A 215 10.33 -3.59 -4.30
C PHE A 215 11.24 -2.55 -4.99
N ARG A 216 12.30 -3.00 -5.66
CA ARG A 216 13.24 -2.13 -6.37
C ARG A 216 13.04 -2.15 -7.87
N ARG A 217 13.26 -1.01 -8.52
CA ARG A 217 13.09 -0.88 -9.98
C ARG A 217 14.17 -1.72 -10.69
N ARG A 218 13.76 -2.45 -11.75
CA ARG A 218 14.64 -3.32 -12.56
C ARG A 218 15.28 -4.48 -11.76
N ARG A 219 14.71 -4.84 -10.62
CA ARG A 219 15.05 -6.04 -9.85
C ARG A 219 13.82 -6.94 -9.76
N ASN A 220 14.03 -8.24 -9.70
CA ASN A 220 12.96 -9.21 -9.51
C ASN A 220 13.43 -10.40 -8.67
N THR A 221 12.56 -11.39 -8.47
CA THR A 221 12.86 -12.58 -7.67
C THR A 221 13.91 -13.49 -8.32
N ILE A 222 14.06 -13.44 -9.65
CA ILE A 222 15.04 -14.23 -10.41
C ILE A 222 16.47 -13.80 -10.05
N ASP A 223 16.70 -12.50 -9.81
CA ASP A 223 18.01 -12.00 -9.37
C ASP A 223 18.52 -12.70 -8.10
N ASN A 224 17.62 -12.92 -7.13
CA ASN A 224 17.96 -13.60 -5.88
C ASN A 224 18.11 -15.11 -6.07
N LEU A 225 17.27 -15.71 -6.91
CA LEU A 225 17.36 -17.12 -7.25
C LEU A 225 18.69 -17.45 -7.93
N LEU A 226 19.11 -16.64 -8.90
CA LEU A 226 20.39 -16.81 -9.60
C LEU A 226 21.58 -16.69 -8.64
N LYS A 227 21.54 -15.77 -7.68
CA LYS A 227 22.58 -15.64 -6.64
C LYS A 227 22.68 -16.90 -5.79
N LEU A 228 21.54 -17.45 -5.35
CA LEU A 228 21.51 -18.68 -4.56
C LEU A 228 22.00 -19.87 -5.38
N GLU A 229 21.53 -20.01 -6.61
CA GLU A 229 21.96 -21.08 -7.53
C GLU A 229 23.48 -21.02 -7.78
N THR A 230 24.02 -19.84 -8.01
CA THR A 230 25.45 -19.63 -8.21
C THR A 230 26.24 -20.05 -6.97
N ALA A 231 25.80 -19.64 -5.77
CA ALA A 231 26.44 -20.05 -4.52
C ALA A 231 26.42 -21.58 -4.31
N ILE A 232 25.32 -22.25 -4.68
CA ILE A 232 25.21 -23.72 -4.65
C ILE A 232 26.23 -24.35 -5.61
N ARG A 233 26.29 -23.88 -6.86
CA ARG A 233 27.23 -24.39 -7.88
C ARG A 233 28.68 -24.20 -7.47
N GLU A 234 29.03 -23.02 -6.93
CA GLU A 234 30.39 -22.74 -6.45
C GLU A 234 30.80 -23.64 -5.28
N ALA A 235 29.90 -23.87 -4.32
CA ALA A 235 30.15 -24.78 -3.21
C ALA A 235 30.38 -26.21 -3.72
N PHE A 236 29.58 -26.68 -4.67
CA PHE A 236 29.73 -27.99 -5.29
C PHE A 236 31.08 -28.15 -6.00
N VAL A 237 31.47 -27.19 -6.86
CA VAL A 237 32.76 -27.21 -7.57
C VAL A 237 33.94 -27.22 -6.61
N ARG A 238 33.84 -26.47 -5.51
CA ARG A 238 34.89 -26.38 -4.48
C ARG A 238 34.85 -27.52 -3.46
N LYS A 239 33.97 -28.50 -3.63
CA LYS A 239 33.74 -29.60 -2.67
C LYS A 239 33.48 -29.11 -1.24
N LYS A 240 32.76 -27.99 -1.11
CA LYS A 240 32.34 -27.40 0.18
C LYS A 240 30.85 -27.62 0.39
N HIS A 241 30.44 -27.57 1.65
CA HIS A 241 29.02 -27.51 2.01
C HIS A 241 28.53 -26.06 2.01
N LEU A 242 27.33 -25.84 1.47
CA LEU A 242 26.61 -24.57 1.59
C LEU A 242 25.45 -24.77 2.57
N VAL A 243 25.33 -23.88 3.54
CA VAL A 243 24.19 -23.81 4.45
C VAL A 243 23.44 -22.51 4.15
N SER A 244 22.12 -22.60 3.98
CA SER A 244 21.25 -21.43 3.77
C SER A 244 20.28 -21.30 4.93
N ILE A 245 20.15 -20.08 5.46
CA ILE A 245 19.22 -19.75 6.54
C ILE A 245 18.19 -18.78 5.97
N PHE A 246 16.91 -19.14 6.09
CA PHE A 246 15.79 -18.33 5.59
C PHE A 246 15.07 -17.69 6.78
N PHE A 247 14.98 -16.37 6.77
CA PHE A 247 14.24 -15.59 7.76
C PHE A 247 12.96 -15.06 7.13
N ASP A 248 11.84 -15.21 7.84
CA ASP A 248 10.56 -14.60 7.49
C ASP A 248 10.06 -13.75 8.66
N ILE A 249 9.61 -12.54 8.36
CA ILE A 249 9.13 -11.60 9.37
C ILE A 249 7.60 -11.74 9.42
N GLU A 250 7.10 -12.26 10.53
CA GLU A 250 5.67 -12.39 10.75
C GLU A 250 5.01 -10.99 10.79
N LYS A 251 3.99 -10.79 9.95
CA LYS A 251 3.13 -9.58 9.94
C LYS A 251 3.93 -8.27 9.81
N ALA A 252 4.95 -8.26 8.94
CA ALA A 252 5.91 -7.16 8.79
C ALA A 252 5.26 -5.76 8.62
N TYR A 253 4.21 -5.63 7.81
CA TYR A 253 3.53 -4.35 7.59
C TYR A 253 2.74 -3.88 8.82
N ASP A 254 2.08 -4.80 9.52
CA ASP A 254 1.27 -4.49 10.70
C ASP A 254 2.15 -4.13 11.91
N ARG A 255 3.35 -4.72 11.99
CA ARG A 255 4.38 -4.48 13.02
C ARG A 255 5.41 -3.41 12.64
N THR A 256 5.16 -2.63 11.60
CA THR A 256 6.10 -1.60 11.15
C THR A 256 6.15 -0.43 12.15
N TRP A 257 7.35 -0.14 12.67
CA TRP A 257 7.58 0.98 13.58
C TRP A 257 7.64 2.32 12.83
N ARG A 258 6.53 3.07 12.86
CA ARG A 258 6.39 4.33 12.10
C ARG A 258 7.44 5.37 12.47
N TYR A 259 7.67 5.59 13.76
CA TYR A 259 8.70 6.52 14.22
C TYR A 259 10.09 6.13 13.69
N GLY A 260 10.42 4.84 13.71
CA GLY A 260 11.66 4.32 13.12
C GLY A 260 11.81 4.70 11.64
N ILE A 261 10.77 4.51 10.82
CA ILE A 261 10.78 4.94 9.42
C ILE A 261 11.03 6.44 9.29
N LEU A 262 10.32 7.26 10.07
CA LEU A 262 10.49 8.71 9.99
C LEU A 262 11.90 9.14 10.40
N LYS A 263 12.46 8.50 11.43
CA LYS A 263 13.84 8.71 11.87
C LYS A 263 14.83 8.31 10.77
N ASP A 264 14.66 7.15 10.14
CA ASP A 264 15.50 6.71 9.02
C ASP A 264 15.46 7.72 7.86
N LEU A 265 14.28 8.25 7.51
CA LEU A 265 14.15 9.29 6.48
C LEU A 265 14.87 10.59 6.86
N SER A 266 14.88 10.94 8.15
CA SER A 266 15.61 12.10 8.68
C SER A 266 17.12 11.88 8.65
N ASP A 267 17.58 10.68 9.03
CA ASP A 267 18.99 10.29 9.05
C ASP A 267 19.56 10.19 7.63
N ILE A 268 18.73 9.83 6.65
CA ILE A 268 19.03 9.92 5.21
C ILE A 268 19.25 11.38 4.75
N GLY A 269 18.78 12.35 5.52
CA GLY A 269 18.87 13.78 5.23
C GLY A 269 17.70 14.32 4.40
N LEU A 270 16.57 13.58 4.31
CA LEU A 270 15.38 14.10 3.63
C LEU A 270 14.79 15.27 4.42
N LYS A 271 14.39 16.33 3.71
CA LYS A 271 13.88 17.57 4.28
C LYS A 271 12.72 18.11 3.44
N GLY A 272 11.85 18.92 4.04
CA GLY A 272 10.74 19.54 3.31
C GLY A 272 9.57 18.60 3.01
N ASN A 273 8.95 18.77 1.84
CA ASN A 273 7.63 18.23 1.51
C ASN A 273 7.60 16.70 1.44
N LEU A 274 8.65 16.04 0.94
CA LEU A 274 8.65 14.58 0.76
C LEU A 274 8.49 13.79 2.07
N PRO A 275 9.39 13.93 3.06
CA PRO A 275 9.22 13.22 4.32
C PRO A 275 8.03 13.73 5.15
N LEU A 276 7.66 15.02 5.03
CA LEU A 276 6.46 15.57 5.66
C LEU A 276 5.18 14.93 5.12
N PHE A 277 5.09 14.71 3.80
CA PHE A 277 3.97 14.01 3.19
C PHE A 277 3.88 12.58 3.73
N ILE A 278 5.00 11.87 3.82
CA ILE A 278 5.05 10.50 4.36
C ILE A 278 4.57 10.51 5.83
N LYS A 279 5.05 11.45 6.65
CA LYS A 279 4.58 11.64 8.03
C LYS A 279 3.06 11.82 8.08
N LEU A 280 2.50 12.77 7.33
CA LEU A 280 1.06 13.06 7.34
C LEU A 280 0.21 11.88 6.84
N SER A 281 0.66 11.17 5.81
CA SER A 281 -0.05 10.00 5.28
C SER A 281 -0.01 8.79 6.21
N THR A 282 0.93 8.75 7.16
CA THR A 282 1.11 7.64 8.10
C THR A 282 0.60 7.95 9.49
N ASP A 283 0.31 9.22 9.80
CA ASP A 283 -0.16 9.68 11.10
C ASP A 283 -1.64 9.34 11.29
N LYS A 284 -1.91 8.43 12.23
CA LYS A 284 -3.26 8.01 12.62
C LYS A 284 -3.82 8.83 13.79
N ASN A 285 -3.10 9.84 14.28
CA ASN A 285 -3.53 10.65 15.43
C ASN A 285 -4.61 11.71 15.09
N LEU A 286 -5.36 11.53 14.01
CA LEU A 286 -6.61 12.26 13.83
C LEU A 286 -7.68 11.60 14.70
N PRO A 287 -8.44 12.35 15.53
CA PRO A 287 -9.21 11.86 16.68
C PRO A 287 -10.30 10.81 16.43
N ASN A 288 -10.42 10.22 15.24
CA ASN A 288 -11.49 9.32 14.85
C ASN A 288 -11.04 8.06 14.10
N SER A 289 -9.75 7.69 14.06
CA SER A 289 -9.35 6.38 13.54
C SER A 289 -9.33 5.32 14.64
N HIS A 290 -10.52 5.00 15.15
CA HIS A 290 -10.75 3.69 15.75
C HIS A 290 -10.97 2.70 14.59
N TRP A 291 -10.18 1.62 14.58
CA TRP A 291 -10.29 0.49 13.66
C TRP A 291 -11.51 -0.36 14.02
#